data_AF-A0A5P1F442-F1
#
_entry.id   AF-A0A5P1F442-F1
#
_cell.length_a   1.000
_cell.length_b   1.000
_cell.length_c   1.000
_cell.angle_alpha   90.00
_cell.angle_beta   90.00
_cell.angle_gamma   90.00
#
_symmetry.space_group_name_H-M   'P 1'
#
loop_
_entity.id
_entity.type
_entity.pdbx_description
1 polymer ?
#
loop_
_entity_poly.entity_id
_entity_poly.type
_entity_poly.pdbx_seq_one_letter_code
_entity_poly.pdbx_strand_id
1 'polypeptide(L)'
;MGMVEYAWSHAIISDELYSAVTKDCNSFKEEDDDGQNSSSVRACSPAVKAFMQAYSDIDIYSIYTPVCLSSLEERRSRKSKLVAAPRLFSQHELWHGMRWGLASGYDPCTADYVEKYFNREDVQRALHANITHLTYPYTPCR
;
A
#
# COMPACT_ATOMS: atom_id res chain seq x y z
N MET A 1 6.81 -9.76 -13.79
CA MET A 1 6.07 -8.92 -14.74
C MET A 1 4.57 -8.86 -14.48
N GLY A 2 3.86 -9.95 -14.18
CA GLY A 2 2.38 -9.96 -14.02
C GLY A 2 1.68 -8.78 -13.33
N MET A 3 2.24 -8.21 -12.24
CA MET A 3 1.66 -7.00 -11.60
C MET A 3 1.78 -5.73 -12.47
N VAL A 4 2.85 -5.60 -13.25
CA VAL A 4 3.10 -4.49 -14.19
C VAL A 4 2.19 -4.62 -15.42
N GLU A 5 1.99 -5.83 -15.92
CA GLU A 5 1.03 -6.14 -17.00
C GLU A 5 -0.43 -5.93 -16.54
N TYR A 6 -0.77 -6.31 -15.31
CA TYR A 6 -2.07 -6.01 -14.70
C TYR A 6 -2.31 -4.50 -14.59
N ALA A 7 -1.34 -3.73 -14.08
CA ALA A 7 -1.44 -2.29 -13.98
C ALA A 7 -1.67 -1.61 -15.34
N TRP A 8 -0.95 -2.07 -16.37
CA TRP A 8 -1.10 -1.54 -17.74
C TRP A 8 -2.45 -1.92 -18.36
N SER A 9 -2.85 -3.19 -18.31
CA SER A 9 -4.13 -3.66 -18.86
C SER A 9 -5.37 -3.05 -18.19
N HIS A 10 -5.23 -2.53 -16.96
CA HIS A 10 -6.29 -1.82 -16.23
C HIS A 10 -6.12 -0.29 -16.26
N ALA A 11 -5.26 0.24 -17.13
CA ALA A 11 -5.01 1.67 -17.36
C ALA A 11 -4.54 2.45 -16.11
N ILE A 12 -3.84 1.78 -15.19
CA ILE A 12 -3.25 2.38 -13.98
C ILE A 12 -1.88 3.02 -14.29
N ILE A 13 -1.15 2.50 -15.28
CA ILE A 13 0.13 3.06 -15.75
C ILE A 13 0.08 3.34 -17.25
N SER A 14 0.86 4.32 -17.71
CA SER A 14 1.00 4.67 -19.13
C SER A 14 1.85 3.64 -19.91
N ASP A 15 1.69 3.62 -21.24
CA ASP A 15 2.50 2.82 -22.15
C ASP A 15 4.01 3.11 -22.01
N GLU A 16 4.37 4.38 -21.78
CA GLU A 16 5.75 4.82 -21.54
C GLU A 16 6.31 4.20 -20.25
N LEU A 17 5.54 4.23 -19.15
CA LEU A 17 5.95 3.65 -17.88
C LEU A 17 6.00 2.12 -17.93
N TYR A 18 5.02 1.48 -18.60
CA TYR A 18 5.03 0.06 -18.87
C TYR A 18 6.27 -0.36 -19.66
N SER A 19 6.60 0.37 -20.73
CA SER A 19 7.80 0.15 -21.55
C SER A 19 9.09 0.33 -20.74
N ALA A 20 9.20 1.41 -19.96
CA ALA A 20 10.36 1.67 -19.11
C ALA A 20 10.60 0.56 -18.08
N VAL A 21 9.57 0.16 -17.33
CA VAL A 21 9.68 -0.93 -16.34
C VAL A 21 9.99 -2.27 -17.03
N THR A 22 9.30 -2.59 -18.13
CA THR A 22 9.49 -3.86 -18.84
C THR A 22 10.86 -3.97 -19.52
N LYS A 23 11.46 -2.85 -19.92
CA LYS A 23 12.79 -2.80 -20.54
C LYS A 23 13.90 -2.79 -19.50
N ASP A 24 13.83 -1.88 -18.52
CA ASP A 24 14.97 -1.57 -17.65
C ASP A 24 14.99 -2.45 -16.38
N CYS A 25 13.84 -3.02 -15.97
CA CYS A 25 13.72 -3.88 -14.78
C CYS A 25 13.61 -5.39 -15.07
N ASN A 26 13.79 -5.86 -16.31
CA ASN A 26 13.60 -7.29 -16.66
C ASN A 26 14.75 -8.22 -16.21
N SER A 27 15.64 -7.74 -15.35
CA SER A 27 16.88 -8.45 -14.98
C SER A 27 16.64 -9.49 -13.87
N PHE A 28 16.02 -10.61 -14.21
CA PHE A 28 16.15 -11.88 -13.47
C PHE A 28 17.52 -12.53 -13.75
N LYS A 29 18.60 -11.76 -13.65
CA LYS A 29 19.93 -12.37 -13.59
C LYS A 29 20.10 -12.87 -12.16
N GLU A 30 20.23 -14.19 -12.03
CA GLU A 30 20.66 -14.81 -10.79
C GLU A 30 22.00 -14.23 -10.35
N GLU A 31 22.24 -14.28 -9.05
CA GLU A 31 23.30 -13.55 -8.35
C GLU A 31 24.70 -14.02 -8.79
N ASP A 32 25.28 -13.37 -9.79
CA ASP A 32 26.73 -13.28 -9.92
C ASP A 32 27.24 -12.22 -8.94
N ASP A 33 28.12 -12.67 -8.04
CA ASP A 33 28.60 -12.00 -6.82
C ASP A 33 29.56 -10.83 -7.10
N ASP A 34 29.10 -9.79 -7.80
CA ASP A 34 29.78 -8.49 -7.85
C ASP A 34 28.81 -7.33 -7.58
N GLY A 35 28.99 -6.73 -6.41
CA GLY A 35 28.22 -5.57 -5.99
C GLY A 35 28.54 -4.34 -6.83
N GLN A 36 27.54 -3.47 -6.96
CA GLN A 36 27.60 -2.14 -7.58
C GLN A 36 27.53 -2.08 -9.13
N ASN A 37 26.82 -1.04 -9.58
CA ASN A 37 27.06 -0.25 -10.80
C ASN A 37 26.39 -0.59 -12.14
N SER A 38 25.70 -1.73 -12.35
CA SER A 38 24.94 -1.95 -13.60
C SER A 38 24.01 -0.77 -13.93
N SER A 39 24.05 -0.29 -15.18
CA SER A 39 23.21 0.82 -15.66
C SER A 39 21.72 0.51 -15.60
N SER A 40 21.34 -0.77 -15.73
CA SER A 40 19.94 -1.23 -15.61
C SER A 40 19.36 -0.94 -14.23
N VAL A 41 20.11 -1.16 -13.14
CA VAL A 41 19.63 -0.90 -11.76
C VAL A 41 19.36 0.59 -11.55
N ARG A 42 20.21 1.46 -12.10
CA ARG A 42 20.04 2.93 -12.05
C ARG A 42 18.86 3.44 -12.89
N ALA A 43 18.57 2.80 -14.02
CA ALA A 43 17.39 3.12 -14.85
C ALA A 43 16.08 2.54 -14.27
N CYS A 44 16.14 1.36 -13.65
CA CYS A 44 15.00 0.70 -13.06
C CYS A 44 14.45 1.42 -11.82
N SER A 45 15.32 1.91 -10.91
CA SER A 45 14.90 2.63 -9.69
C SER A 45 13.84 3.74 -9.91
N PRO A 46 14.02 4.71 -10.84
CA PRO A 46 13.00 5.73 -11.10
C PRO A 46 11.73 5.17 -11.75
N ALA A 47 11.83 4.16 -12.62
CA ALA A 47 10.66 3.52 -13.24
C ALA A 47 9.82 2.77 -12.18
N VAL A 48 10.45 2.04 -11.27
CA VAL A 48 9.78 1.40 -10.12
C VAL A 48 9.17 2.45 -9.19
N LYS A 49 9.86 3.57 -8.94
CA LYS A 49 9.30 4.65 -8.11
C LYS A 49 8.04 5.25 -8.74
N ALA A 50 8.04 5.52 -10.05
CA ALA A 50 6.87 6.00 -10.77
C ALA A 50 5.72 4.97 -10.76
N PHE A 51 6.05 3.67 -10.89
CA PHE A 51 5.08 2.59 -10.73
C PHE A 51 4.42 2.58 -9.34
N MET A 52 5.19 2.75 -8.25
CA MET A 52 4.63 2.86 -6.89
C MET A 52 3.77 4.11 -6.72
N GLN A 53 4.12 5.22 -7.39
CA GLN A 53 3.34 6.45 -7.36
C GLN A 53 1.99 6.32 -8.08
N ALA A 54 1.89 5.51 -9.14
CA ALA A 54 0.61 5.22 -9.78
C ALA A 54 -0.40 4.53 -8.83
N TYR A 55 0.09 3.79 -7.83
CA TYR A 55 -0.69 3.12 -6.80
C TYR A 55 -0.80 3.91 -5.46
N SER A 56 -0.37 5.17 -5.37
CA SER A 56 -0.42 5.91 -4.08
C SER A 56 -1.84 6.14 -3.57
N ASP A 57 -2.80 6.24 -4.49
CA ASP A 57 -4.20 6.58 -4.22
C ASP A 57 -5.18 5.50 -4.73
N ILE A 58 -4.67 4.33 -5.15
CA ILE A 58 -5.43 3.18 -5.65
C ILE A 58 -5.08 1.96 -4.79
N ASP A 59 -6.09 1.25 -4.28
CA ASP A 59 -5.86 -0.03 -3.61
C ASP A 59 -5.44 -1.09 -4.64
N ILE A 60 -4.19 -1.55 -4.53
CA ILE A 60 -3.59 -2.55 -5.42
C ILE A 60 -4.31 -3.90 -5.40
N TYR A 61 -5.06 -4.20 -4.35
CA TYR A 61 -5.87 -5.41 -4.23
C TYR A 61 -7.35 -5.20 -4.61
N SER A 62 -7.78 -3.95 -4.80
CA SER A 62 -9.18 -3.59 -5.05
C SER A 62 -9.32 -2.29 -5.86
N ILE A 63 -8.92 -2.32 -7.13
CA ILE A 63 -8.84 -1.15 -8.01
C ILE A 63 -10.20 -0.51 -8.36
N TYR A 64 -11.32 -1.15 -7.97
CA TYR A 64 -12.69 -0.70 -8.24
C TYR A 64 -13.47 -0.29 -6.99
N THR A 65 -12.92 -0.40 -5.78
CA THR A 65 -13.58 0.13 -4.58
C THR A 65 -13.46 1.64 -4.46
N PRO A 66 -14.51 2.36 -4.04
CA PRO A 66 -14.46 3.81 -3.88
C PRO A 66 -13.52 4.21 -2.73
N VAL A 67 -12.88 5.38 -2.83
CA VAL A 67 -12.06 5.91 -1.73
C VAL A 67 -12.91 6.37 -0.55
N CYS A 68 -12.41 6.18 0.68
CA CYS A 68 -13.10 6.62 1.87
C CYS A 68 -13.05 8.15 2.04
N LEU A 69 -14.21 8.82 2.03
CA LEU A 69 -14.30 10.27 2.09
C LEU A 69 -14.16 10.86 3.50
N SER A 70 -14.56 10.14 4.57
CA SER A 70 -14.34 10.58 5.96
C SER A 70 -12.84 10.73 6.28
N SER A 71 -12.03 9.81 5.76
CA SER A 71 -10.57 9.91 5.81
C SER A 71 -10.03 11.19 5.15
N LEU A 72 -10.71 11.78 4.14
CA LEU A 72 -10.23 12.99 3.46
C LEU A 72 -10.27 14.26 4.32
N GLU A 73 -11.22 14.36 5.25
CA GLU A 73 -11.28 15.48 6.19
C GLU A 73 -10.11 15.43 7.19
N GLU A 74 -9.67 14.23 7.59
CA GLU A 74 -8.48 14.03 8.44
C GLU A 74 -7.15 14.00 7.67
N ARG A 75 -7.15 13.63 6.38
CA ARG A 75 -5.95 13.56 5.50
C ARG A 75 -5.27 14.91 5.27
N ARG A 76 -5.88 16.03 5.67
CA ARG A 76 -5.14 17.31 5.83
C ARG A 76 -3.95 17.21 6.80
N SER A 77 -3.88 16.15 7.63
CA SER A 77 -2.79 15.93 8.59
C SER A 77 -1.96 14.64 8.36
N ARG A 78 -2.49 13.59 7.71
CA ARG A 78 -1.84 12.26 7.68
C ARG A 78 -1.76 11.65 6.28
N LYS A 79 -0.53 11.38 5.83
CA LYS A 79 -0.23 10.63 4.60
C LYS A 79 -0.52 9.13 4.79
N SER A 80 -1.21 8.52 3.83
CA SER A 80 -1.53 7.08 3.80
C SER A 80 -0.27 6.19 3.66
N LYS A 81 -0.35 4.97 4.18
CA LYS A 81 0.69 3.92 4.14
C LYS A 81 0.05 2.51 3.98
N LEU A 82 -0.11 1.96 2.76
CA LEU A 82 -0.60 0.58 2.44
C LEU A 82 0.45 -0.51 2.81
N VAL A 83 0.19 -1.81 2.97
CA VAL A 83 1.29 -2.84 3.10
C VAL A 83 1.84 -3.33 1.75
N ALA A 84 2.96 -4.03 1.88
CA ALA A 84 3.29 -5.31 1.24
C ALA A 84 3.81 -5.25 -0.19
N ALA A 85 5.08 -5.67 -0.32
CA ALA A 85 5.77 -5.81 -1.57
C ALA A 85 5.66 -7.24 -2.12
N PRO A 86 5.38 -7.42 -3.42
CA PRO A 86 5.92 -8.55 -4.15
C PRO A 86 7.45 -8.59 -4.00
N ARG A 87 8.03 -9.80 -3.96
CA ARG A 87 9.49 -10.01 -3.80
C ARG A 87 10.36 -9.29 -4.84
N LEU A 88 9.78 -8.84 -5.96
CA LEU A 88 10.46 -8.07 -7.00
C LEU A 88 10.99 -6.70 -6.53
N PHE A 89 10.50 -6.16 -5.42
CA PHE A 89 10.80 -4.77 -5.00
C PHE A 89 11.39 -4.64 -3.60
N SER A 90 11.68 -5.74 -2.90
CA SER A 90 12.18 -5.73 -1.52
C SER A 90 13.60 -5.16 -1.35
N GLN A 91 14.35 -4.97 -2.44
CA GLN A 91 15.70 -4.38 -2.42
C GLN A 91 15.70 -2.84 -2.50
N HIS A 92 14.54 -2.17 -2.56
CA HIS A 92 14.47 -0.71 -2.68
C HIS A 92 13.94 -0.05 -1.39
N GLU A 93 14.81 0.73 -0.73
CA GLU A 93 14.61 1.44 0.56
C GLU A 93 13.26 2.18 0.75
N LEU A 94 12.55 2.52 -0.34
CA LEU A 94 11.26 3.23 -0.28
C LEU A 94 10.12 2.41 0.36
N TRP A 95 10.26 1.10 0.52
CA TRP A 95 9.17 0.22 1.01
C TRP A 95 8.93 0.25 2.52
N HIS A 96 9.86 0.74 3.35
CA HIS A 96 9.62 0.86 4.80
C HIS A 96 8.51 1.86 5.18
N GLY A 97 8.07 2.67 4.22
CA GLY A 97 6.89 3.53 4.35
C GLY A 97 5.54 2.82 4.16
N MET A 98 5.52 1.55 3.74
CA MET A 98 4.31 0.81 3.31
C MET A 98 3.88 -0.20 4.42
N ARG A 99 2.91 0.17 5.30
CA ARG A 99 2.28 -0.79 6.26
C ARG A 99 0.84 -0.48 6.76
N TRP A 100 -0.22 -0.91 6.04
CA TRP A 100 -1.46 -1.58 6.56
C TRP A 100 -2.37 -2.12 5.42
N GLY A 101 -3.13 -3.22 5.65
CA GLY A 101 -4.13 -3.80 4.71
C GLY A 101 -3.95 -5.30 4.33
N LEU A 102 -4.93 -6.15 4.67
CA LEU A 102 -5.02 -7.58 4.29
C LEU A 102 -6.19 -7.81 3.31
N ALA A 103 -6.11 -8.89 2.52
CA ALA A 103 -6.90 -9.09 1.30
C ALA A 103 -8.36 -9.59 1.50
N SER A 104 -9.15 -9.40 0.43
CA SER A 104 -10.52 -9.87 0.17
C SER A 104 -11.66 -9.03 0.75
N GLY A 105 -12.44 -8.39 -0.13
CA GLY A 105 -13.70 -7.71 0.21
C GLY A 105 -13.55 -6.47 1.10
N TYR A 106 -12.39 -5.80 1.08
CA TYR A 106 -12.07 -4.69 1.96
C TYR A 106 -12.78 -3.40 1.55
N ASP A 107 -13.60 -2.86 2.46
CA ASP A 107 -14.08 -1.47 2.37
C ASP A 107 -13.01 -0.55 2.97
N PRO A 108 -12.46 0.44 2.24
CA PRO A 108 -11.44 1.34 2.76
C PRO A 108 -11.90 2.23 3.92
N CYS A 109 -13.21 2.36 4.19
CA CYS A 109 -13.76 2.99 5.40
C CYS A 109 -13.85 2.03 6.61
N THR A 110 -13.51 0.75 6.47
CA THR A 110 -13.65 -0.24 7.57
C THR A 110 -12.92 0.20 8.85
N ALA A 111 -11.75 0.83 8.72
CA ALA A 111 -10.99 1.34 9.87
C ALA A 111 -11.80 2.38 10.67
N ASP A 112 -12.38 3.38 9.99
CA ASP A 112 -13.22 4.42 10.59
C ASP A 112 -14.47 3.82 11.27
N TYR A 113 -15.10 2.82 10.62
CA TYR A 113 -16.28 2.14 11.16
C TYR A 113 -15.96 1.30 12.39
N VAL A 114 -14.83 0.57 12.37
CA VAL A 114 -14.32 -0.20 13.51
C VAL A 114 -13.99 0.73 14.67
N GLU A 115 -13.20 1.79 14.44
CA GLU A 115 -12.85 2.75 15.49
C GLU A 115 -14.11 3.39 16.11
N LYS A 116 -15.08 3.81 15.29
CA LYS A 116 -16.35 4.36 15.77
C LYS A 116 -17.21 3.34 16.52
N TYR A 117 -17.24 2.08 16.09
CA TYR A 117 -18.05 1.03 16.72
C TYR A 117 -17.49 0.59 18.07
N PHE A 118 -16.19 0.27 18.14
CA PHE A 118 -15.53 -0.21 19.37
C PHE A 118 -15.35 0.88 20.44
N ASN A 119 -15.50 2.17 20.10
CA ASN A 119 -15.52 3.26 21.07
C ASN A 119 -16.91 3.62 21.61
N ARG A 120 -17.98 2.92 21.22
CA ARG A 120 -19.30 3.10 21.86
C ARG A 120 -19.34 2.43 23.24
N GLU A 121 -19.96 3.10 24.21
CA GLU A 121 -20.08 2.59 25.57
C GLU A 121 -20.85 1.26 25.65
N ASP A 122 -21.93 1.11 24.87
CA ASP A 122 -22.74 -0.11 24.87
C ASP A 122 -21.99 -1.31 24.26
N VAL A 123 -21.19 -1.07 23.22
CA VAL A 123 -20.28 -2.07 22.63
C VAL A 123 -19.17 -2.45 23.62
N GLN A 124 -18.52 -1.47 24.24
CA GLN A 124 -17.47 -1.73 25.25
C GLN A 124 -18.01 -2.49 26.47
N ARG A 125 -19.25 -2.20 26.89
CA ARG A 125 -19.94 -2.90 27.97
C ARG A 125 -20.26 -4.35 27.57
N ALA A 126 -20.82 -4.57 26.38
CA ALA A 126 -21.16 -5.91 25.89
C ALA A 126 -19.93 -6.81 25.66
N LEU A 127 -18.81 -6.22 25.24
CA LEU A 127 -17.55 -6.93 25.03
C LEU A 127 -16.67 -7.03 26.29
N HIS A 128 -17.09 -6.44 27.41
CA HIS A 128 -16.30 -6.30 28.63
C HIS A 128 -14.90 -5.67 28.38
N ALA A 129 -14.81 -4.74 27.43
CA ALA A 129 -13.55 -4.19 26.95
C ALA A 129 -13.00 -3.11 27.88
N ASN A 130 -13.87 -2.23 28.41
CA ASN A 130 -13.47 -1.06 29.21
C ASN A 130 -13.74 -1.22 30.71
N ILE A 131 -13.39 -2.38 31.29
CA ILE A 131 -13.60 -2.68 32.73
C ILE A 131 -12.76 -1.74 33.62
N THR A 132 -11.54 -1.41 33.18
CA THR A 132 -10.55 -0.67 33.98
C THR A 132 -10.53 0.84 33.73
N HIS A 133 -11.51 1.39 33.01
CA HIS A 133 -11.58 2.79 32.58
C HIS A 133 -10.29 3.25 31.87
N LEU A 134 -10.07 2.72 30.66
CA LEU A 134 -8.99 3.12 29.78
C LEU A 134 -9.05 4.62 29.46
N THR A 135 -7.90 5.29 29.53
CA THR A 135 -7.76 6.73 29.30
C THR A 135 -7.61 7.11 27.82
N TYR A 136 -7.58 6.12 26.92
CA TYR A 136 -7.39 6.28 25.49
C TYR A 136 -8.44 5.49 24.70
N PRO A 137 -8.85 5.96 23.51
CA PRO A 137 -9.79 5.24 22.66
C PRO A 137 -9.15 3.99 22.03
N TYR A 138 -9.98 3.00 21.73
CA TYR A 138 -9.57 1.88 20.90
C TYR A 138 -9.25 2.37 19.49
N THR A 139 -8.08 2.02 18.97
CA THR A 139 -7.64 2.38 17.62
C THR A 139 -7.07 1.16 16.90
N PRO A 140 -7.13 1.10 15.56
CA PRO A 140 -6.47 0.05 14.78
C PRO A 140 -4.96 0.03 15.03
N CYS A 141 -4.34 -1.15 14.92
CA CYS A 141 -2.89 -1.29 15.01
C CYS A 141 -2.18 -0.55 13.85
N ARG A 142 -0.92 -0.15 14.09
CA ARG A 142 -0.03 0.49 13.11
C ARG A 142 1.17 -0.42 12.79
#